data_AF-A0A840I9V6-F1
#
_entry.id   AF-A0A840I9V6-F1
#
_cell.length_a   1.000
_cell.length_b   1.000
_cell.length_c   1.000
_cell.angle_alpha   90.00
_cell.angle_beta   90.00
_cell.angle_gamma   90.00
#
_symmetry.space_group_name_H-M   'P 1'
#
loop_
_entity.id
_entity.type
_entity.pdbx_description
1 polymer ?
#
loop_
_entity_poly.entity_id
_entity_poly.type
_entity_poly.pdbx_seq_one_letter_code
_entity_poly.pdbx_strand_id
1 'polypeptide(L)'
;MSALLDVDRTHGRWPWLAAAAAPLATAALAGRRGELGVDHRWALWSAPVALLWHQTEEWFLPGGFLPWFNREVIGSGADEFPITRRDGLVINVAIGWGLTGAAAVGGMRTPTVGAAALAVDVANGLMHVGLALRDRRWNPGAASSALLFLPLGVGGLAAIARDPRGGARPVAVGLAVGAASAVGTFAAMRARLARR
;
A
#
# COMPACT_ATOMS: atom_id res chain seq x y z
N MET A 1 27.87 -9.87 -9.39
CA MET A 1 26.42 -10.06 -9.13
C MET A 1 25.75 -8.71 -9.33
N SER A 2 24.73 -8.61 -10.19
CA SER A 2 24.04 -7.33 -10.44
C SER A 2 23.51 -6.76 -9.12
N ALA A 3 23.60 -5.44 -8.93
CA ALA A 3 23.12 -4.75 -7.74
C ALA A 3 21.60 -4.94 -7.49
N LEU A 4 20.88 -5.46 -8.50
CA LEU A 4 19.48 -5.88 -8.43
C LEU A 4 19.29 -7.21 -7.70
N LEU A 5 20.26 -8.13 -7.72
CA LEU A 5 20.17 -9.48 -7.11
C LEU A 5 20.57 -9.50 -5.63
N ASP A 6 20.88 -8.34 -5.05
CA ASP A 6 21.31 -8.22 -3.66
C ASP A 6 20.09 -8.27 -2.71
N VAL A 7 19.97 -9.38 -1.97
CA VAL A 7 18.90 -9.62 -1.01
C VAL A 7 18.95 -8.61 0.14
N ASP A 8 20.12 -8.04 0.43
CA ASP A 8 20.27 -7.04 1.49
C ASP A 8 19.72 -5.67 1.07
N ARG A 9 19.76 -5.34 -0.22
CA ARG A 9 19.13 -4.10 -0.75
C ARG A 9 17.62 -4.20 -0.86
N THR A 10 17.12 -5.41 -1.12
CA THR A 10 15.67 -5.68 -1.21
C THR A 10 15.05 -5.98 0.15
N HIS A 11 15.86 -6.11 1.20
CA HIS A 11 15.42 -6.34 2.57
C HIS A 11 14.53 -7.59 2.73
N GLY A 12 14.73 -8.60 1.87
CA GLY A 12 14.00 -9.88 1.89
C GLY A 12 13.74 -10.48 0.51
N ARG A 13 13.13 -11.67 0.46
CA ARG A 13 12.79 -12.36 -0.81
C ARG A 13 11.40 -12.05 -1.34
N TRP A 14 10.45 -11.70 -0.48
CA TRP A 14 9.07 -11.42 -0.88
C TRP A 14 8.92 -10.22 -1.85
N PRO A 15 9.79 -9.18 -1.85
CA PRO A 15 9.69 -8.08 -2.80
C PRO A 15 9.90 -8.52 -4.26
N TRP A 16 10.68 -9.57 -4.47
CA TRP A 16 10.83 -10.19 -5.80
C TRP A 16 9.52 -10.78 -6.30
N LEU A 17 8.75 -11.40 -5.40
CA LEU A 17 7.42 -11.92 -5.74
C LEU A 17 6.49 -10.76 -6.09
N ALA A 18 6.53 -9.65 -5.34
CA ALA A 18 5.75 -8.47 -5.67
C ALA A 18 6.12 -7.91 -7.05
N ALA A 19 7.43 -7.74 -7.32
CA ALA A 19 7.95 -7.21 -8.58
C ALA A 19 7.64 -8.10 -9.79
N ALA A 20 7.68 -9.42 -9.63
CA ALA A 20 7.30 -10.37 -10.68
C ALA A 20 5.79 -10.42 -10.89
N ALA A 21 5.00 -10.36 -9.80
CA ALA A 21 3.55 -10.44 -9.86
C ALA A 21 2.91 -9.15 -10.42
N ALA A 22 3.48 -7.98 -10.16
CA ALA A 22 2.92 -6.69 -10.58
C ALA A 22 2.60 -6.60 -12.10
N PRO A 23 3.53 -6.89 -13.03
CA PRO A 23 3.24 -6.85 -14.46
C PRO A 23 2.26 -7.95 -14.90
N LEU A 24 2.36 -9.16 -14.33
CA LEU A 24 1.45 -10.27 -14.65
C LEU A 24 0.01 -9.96 -14.23
N ALA A 25 -0.16 -9.43 -13.02
CA ALA A 25 -1.46 -9.04 -12.49
C ALA A 25 -2.03 -7.84 -13.26
N THR A 26 -1.18 -6.91 -13.69
CA THR A 26 -1.57 -5.79 -14.57
C THR A 26 -2.09 -6.29 -15.91
N ALA A 27 -1.38 -7.23 -16.55
CA ALA A 27 -1.81 -7.83 -17.82
C ALA A 27 -3.13 -8.60 -17.66
N ALA A 28 -3.29 -9.36 -16.58
CA ALA A 28 -4.53 -10.07 -16.28
C ALA A 28 -5.71 -9.10 -16.06
N LEU A 29 -5.49 -8.01 -15.32
CA LEU A 29 -6.49 -6.96 -15.11
C LEU A 29 -6.89 -6.30 -16.44
N ALA A 30 -5.92 -5.96 -17.28
CA ALA A 30 -6.15 -5.35 -18.59
C ALA A 30 -6.94 -6.26 -19.53
N GLY A 31 -6.64 -7.56 -19.55
CA GLY A 31 -7.39 -8.57 -20.32
C GLY A 31 -8.84 -8.71 -19.88
N ARG A 32 -9.16 -8.35 -18.64
CA ARG A 32 -10.51 -8.43 -18.05
C ARG A 32 -11.21 -7.08 -17.92
N ARG A 33 -10.70 -6.03 -18.57
CA ARG A 33 -11.25 -4.66 -18.46
C ARG A 33 -12.75 -4.55 -18.76
N GLY A 34 -13.26 -5.35 -19.70
CA GLY A 34 -14.68 -5.38 -20.05
C GLY A 34 -15.57 -5.91 -18.92
N GLU A 35 -15.12 -6.96 -18.23
CA GLU A 35 -15.82 -7.53 -17.06
C GLU A 35 -15.74 -6.60 -15.85
N LEU A 36 -14.58 -5.97 -15.65
CA LEU A 36 -14.28 -5.16 -14.46
C LEU A 36 -14.90 -3.75 -14.51
N GLY A 37 -15.24 -3.26 -15.71
CA GLY A 37 -16.00 -2.02 -15.87
C GLY A 37 -17.41 -2.09 -15.28
N VAL A 38 -17.92 -3.30 -15.02
CA VAL A 38 -19.23 -3.53 -14.39
C VAL A 38 -19.06 -3.55 -12.87
N ASP A 39 -20.00 -2.93 -12.14
CA ASP A 39 -20.15 -3.13 -10.68
C ASP A 39 -18.92 -2.70 -9.85
N HIS A 40 -18.25 -1.60 -10.24
CA HIS A 40 -17.09 -1.02 -9.54
C HIS A 40 -15.93 -2.01 -9.25
N ARG A 41 -15.94 -3.19 -9.87
CA ARG A 41 -14.96 -4.27 -9.64
C ARG A 41 -13.57 -3.86 -10.05
N TRP A 42 -13.46 -2.96 -11.02
CA TRP A 42 -12.21 -2.32 -11.40
C TRP A 42 -11.49 -1.78 -10.16
N ALA A 43 -12.17 -1.08 -9.25
CA ALA A 43 -11.52 -0.45 -8.11
C ALA A 43 -10.94 -1.49 -7.14
N LEU A 44 -11.75 -2.51 -6.81
CA LEU A 44 -11.40 -3.53 -5.84
C LEU A 44 -10.35 -4.52 -6.37
N TRP A 45 -10.39 -4.87 -7.66
CA TRP A 45 -9.38 -5.72 -8.29
C TRP A 45 -8.10 -4.96 -8.66
N SER A 46 -8.16 -3.63 -8.82
CA SER A 46 -6.96 -2.81 -9.03
C SER A 46 -6.17 -2.59 -7.74
N ALA A 47 -6.82 -2.62 -6.57
CA ALA A 47 -6.17 -2.40 -5.28
C ALA A 47 -4.97 -3.34 -5.02
N PRO A 48 -5.10 -4.68 -5.14
CA PRO A 48 -3.94 -5.56 -4.98
C PRO A 48 -2.87 -5.31 -6.05
N VAL A 49 -3.24 -4.95 -7.28
CA VAL A 49 -2.26 -4.66 -8.35
C VAL A 49 -1.47 -3.38 -8.04
N ALA A 50 -2.15 -2.34 -7.57
CA ALA A 50 -1.53 -1.10 -7.14
C ALA A 50 -0.58 -1.35 -5.96
N LEU A 51 -0.98 -2.20 -5.01
CA LEU A 51 -0.15 -2.58 -3.87
C LEU A 51 1.13 -3.30 -4.31
N LEU A 52 1.05 -4.22 -5.28
CA LEU A 52 2.24 -4.89 -5.81
C LEU A 52 3.23 -3.91 -6.44
N TRP A 53 2.75 -2.93 -7.22
CA TRP A 53 3.60 -1.88 -7.79
C TRP A 53 4.20 -0.98 -6.71
N HIS A 54 3.42 -0.61 -5.70
CA HIS A 54 3.91 0.20 -4.59
C HIS A 54 5.01 -0.51 -3.79
N GLN A 55 4.79 -1.78 -3.46
CA GLN A 55 5.79 -2.61 -2.80
C GLN A 55 7.04 -2.83 -3.66
N THR A 56 6.87 -2.89 -4.98
CA THR A 56 7.99 -2.96 -5.91
C THR A 56 8.83 -1.69 -5.81
N GLU A 57 8.22 -0.51 -5.81
CA GLU A 57 8.95 0.76 -5.67
C GLU A 57 9.68 0.86 -4.33
N GLU A 58 8.99 0.55 -3.23
CA GLU A 58 9.50 0.66 -1.87
C GLU A 58 10.64 -0.33 -1.56
N TRP A 59 10.52 -1.56 -2.02
CA TRP A 59 11.34 -2.69 -1.55
C TRP A 59 12.22 -3.32 -2.63
N PHE A 60 11.98 -3.05 -3.91
CA PHE A 60 12.71 -3.70 -4.99
C PHE A 60 13.44 -2.71 -5.90
N LEU A 61 12.70 -1.86 -6.61
CA LEU A 61 13.24 -0.93 -7.60
C LEU A 61 12.49 0.41 -7.53
N PRO A 62 13.12 1.48 -7.01
CA PRO A 62 14.52 1.56 -6.58
C PRO A 62 14.82 0.95 -5.20
N GLY A 63 13.79 0.63 -4.40
CA GLY A 63 13.96 0.08 -3.05
C GLY A 63 14.31 1.15 -2.01
N GLY A 64 14.79 0.71 -0.84
CA GLY A 64 15.32 1.59 0.20
C GLY A 64 14.32 2.10 1.23
N PHE A 65 13.09 1.55 1.27
CA PHE A 65 12.06 1.95 2.24
C PHE A 65 12.53 1.86 3.69
N LEU A 66 13.20 0.78 4.11
CA LEU A 66 13.60 0.59 5.51
C LEU A 66 14.57 1.70 5.99
N PRO A 67 15.73 1.93 5.35
CA PRO A 67 16.62 3.05 5.68
C PRO A 67 15.90 4.40 5.68
N TRP A 68 15.10 4.68 4.65
CA TRP A 68 14.39 5.94 4.52
C TRP A 68 13.41 6.15 5.67
N PHE A 69 12.50 5.20 5.89
CA PHE A 69 11.47 5.34 6.91
C PHE A 69 12.08 5.38 8.31
N ASN A 70 12.99 4.45 8.63
CA ASN A 70 13.56 4.39 9.97
C ASN A 70 14.43 5.62 10.27
N ARG A 71 15.31 6.04 9.36
CA ARG A 71 16.23 7.17 9.62
C ARG A 71 15.59 8.53 9.40
N GLU A 72 14.95 8.73 8.26
CA GLU A 72 14.51 10.07 7.83
C GLU A 72 13.13 10.42 8.35
N VAL A 73 12.24 9.44 8.48
CA VAL A 73 10.85 9.67 8.92
C VAL A 73 10.72 9.53 10.43
N ILE A 74 11.32 8.49 11.02
CA ILE A 74 11.20 8.19 12.45
C ILE A 74 12.38 8.75 13.27
N GLY A 75 13.55 8.99 12.67
CA GLY A 75 14.72 9.52 13.36
C GLY A 75 15.56 8.45 14.08
N SER A 76 15.50 7.20 13.64
CA SER A 76 16.32 6.11 14.17
C SER A 76 17.77 6.21 13.71
N GLY A 77 18.71 5.80 14.57
CA GLY A 77 20.12 5.64 14.21
C GLY A 77 20.43 4.37 13.39
N ALA A 78 19.43 3.51 13.14
CA ALA A 78 19.60 2.21 12.48
C ALA A 78 18.64 2.03 11.29
N ASP A 79 19.10 1.30 10.27
CA ASP A 79 18.32 1.04 9.04
C ASP A 79 17.15 0.09 9.23
N GLU A 80 17.22 -0.83 10.20
CA GLU A 80 16.22 -1.90 10.40
C GLU A 80 15.54 -1.85 11.77
N PHE A 81 15.45 -0.65 12.34
CA PHE A 81 14.72 -0.43 13.59
C PHE A 81 14.16 1.00 13.59
N PRO A 82 12.92 1.24 14.04
CA PRO A 82 12.01 0.30 14.69
C PRO A 82 11.27 -0.64 13.73
N ILE A 83 11.16 -0.34 12.43
CA ILE A 83 10.60 -1.30 11.47
C ILE A 83 11.72 -2.24 11.01
N THR A 84 11.49 -3.54 11.19
CA THR A 84 12.42 -4.59 10.75
C THR A 84 12.00 -5.18 9.40
N ARG A 85 12.88 -5.95 8.75
CA ARG A 85 12.51 -6.77 7.57
C ARG A 85 11.33 -7.70 7.85
N ARG A 86 11.26 -8.27 9.05
CA ARG A 86 10.17 -9.16 9.48
C ARG A 86 8.85 -8.40 9.58
N ASP A 87 8.88 -7.19 10.13
CA ASP A 87 7.70 -6.32 10.19
C ASP A 87 7.23 -5.99 8.77
N GLY A 88 8.17 -5.64 7.87
CA GLY A 88 7.91 -5.42 6.45
C GLY A 88 7.19 -6.59 5.79
N LEU A 89 7.64 -7.83 5.99
CA LEU A 89 6.97 -9.04 5.48
C LEU A 89 5.53 -9.17 6.00
N VAL A 90 5.33 -9.03 7.32
CA VAL A 90 4.00 -9.19 7.93
C VAL A 90 3.04 -8.11 7.43
N ILE A 91 3.46 -6.85 7.43
CA ILE A 91 2.65 -5.71 7.00
C ILE A 91 2.28 -5.86 5.52
N ASN A 92 3.24 -6.18 4.66
CA ASN A 92 3.01 -6.19 3.22
C ASN A 92 2.29 -7.42 2.72
N VAL A 93 2.72 -8.61 3.17
CA VAL A 93 2.20 -9.87 2.65
C VAL A 93 0.99 -10.33 3.44
N ALA A 94 1.12 -10.48 4.75
CA ALA A 94 0.01 -11.02 5.54
C ALA A 94 -1.16 -10.03 5.63
N ILE A 95 -0.87 -8.77 5.96
CA ILE A 95 -1.90 -7.74 6.11
C ILE A 95 -2.27 -7.15 4.75
N GLY A 96 -1.30 -6.63 4.00
CA GLY A 96 -1.55 -5.93 2.72
C GLY A 96 -2.21 -6.82 1.67
N TRP A 97 -1.59 -7.95 1.31
CA TRP A 97 -2.17 -8.86 0.31
C TRP A 97 -3.45 -9.53 0.82
N GLY A 98 -3.50 -9.87 2.12
CA GLY A 98 -4.70 -10.42 2.74
C GLY A 98 -5.89 -9.47 2.63
N LEU A 99 -5.72 -8.20 3.01
CA LEU A 99 -6.77 -7.19 2.98
C LEU A 99 -7.22 -6.85 1.55
N THR A 100 -6.28 -6.55 0.65
CA THR A 100 -6.59 -6.19 -0.74
C THR A 100 -7.14 -7.38 -1.53
N GLY A 101 -6.65 -8.60 -1.30
CA GLY A 101 -7.18 -9.83 -1.88
C GLY A 101 -8.60 -10.14 -1.39
N ALA A 102 -8.86 -9.99 -0.09
CA ALA A 102 -10.21 -10.16 0.46
C ALA A 102 -11.20 -9.12 -0.09
N ALA A 103 -10.77 -7.87 -0.27
CA ALA A 103 -11.56 -6.84 -0.93
C ALA A 103 -11.90 -7.20 -2.38
N ALA A 104 -10.90 -7.64 -3.16
CA ALA A 104 -11.07 -8.01 -4.57
C ALA A 104 -12.04 -9.20 -4.75
N VAL A 105 -11.86 -10.26 -3.96
CA VAL A 105 -12.70 -11.48 -4.04
C VAL A 105 -14.10 -11.22 -3.49
N GLY A 106 -14.22 -10.49 -2.38
CA GLY A 106 -15.50 -10.19 -1.76
C GLY A 106 -16.36 -9.22 -2.59
N GLY A 107 -15.73 -8.27 -3.28
CA GLY A 107 -16.42 -7.29 -4.12
C GLY A 107 -17.40 -6.44 -3.30
N MET A 108 -18.49 -6.03 -3.94
CA MET A 108 -19.57 -5.28 -3.28
C MET A 108 -20.41 -6.11 -2.28
N ARG A 109 -20.07 -7.39 -2.02
CA ARG A 109 -20.64 -8.15 -0.89
C ARG A 109 -20.01 -7.76 0.45
N THR A 110 -18.80 -7.20 0.41
CA THR A 110 -18.05 -6.76 1.59
C THR A 110 -17.50 -5.34 1.40
N PRO A 111 -18.37 -4.35 1.13
CA PRO A 111 -17.95 -2.99 0.77
C PRO A 111 -17.08 -2.32 1.84
N THR A 112 -17.26 -2.66 3.12
CA THR A 112 -16.44 -2.14 4.22
C THR A 112 -14.99 -2.62 4.13
N VAL A 113 -14.76 -3.86 3.69
CA VAL A 113 -13.40 -4.41 3.49
C VAL A 113 -12.73 -3.70 2.32
N GLY A 114 -13.46 -3.51 1.22
CA GLY A 114 -12.98 -2.73 0.07
C GLY A 114 -12.66 -1.28 0.43
N ALA A 115 -13.53 -0.62 1.18
CA ALA A 115 -13.30 0.74 1.64
C ALA A 115 -12.11 0.83 2.60
N ALA A 116 -11.93 -0.14 3.51
CA ALA A 116 -10.77 -0.19 4.39
C ALA A 116 -9.46 -0.36 3.60
N ALA A 117 -9.42 -1.29 2.62
CA ALA A 117 -8.25 -1.48 1.77
C ALA A 117 -7.85 -0.19 1.03
N LEU A 118 -8.81 0.42 0.34
CA LEU A 118 -8.59 1.65 -0.42
C LEU A 118 -8.22 2.84 0.49
N ALA A 119 -8.82 2.95 1.67
CA ALA A 119 -8.51 4.02 2.61
C ALA A 119 -7.12 3.87 3.25
N VAL A 120 -6.65 2.64 3.49
CA VAL A 120 -5.27 2.37 3.90
C VAL A 120 -4.30 2.78 2.80
N ASP A 121 -4.59 2.46 1.54
CA ASP A 121 -3.78 2.90 0.39
C ASP A 121 -3.76 4.44 0.28
N VAL A 122 -4.90 5.12 0.46
CA VAL A 122 -4.94 6.60 0.49
C VAL A 122 -4.09 7.14 1.63
N ALA A 123 -4.24 6.60 2.84
CA ALA A 123 -3.50 7.08 4.01
C ALA A 123 -1.98 6.89 3.83
N ASN A 124 -1.57 5.75 3.26
CA ASN A 124 -0.18 5.49 2.91
C ASN A 124 0.30 6.44 1.79
N GLY A 125 -0.48 6.59 0.74
CA GLY A 125 -0.15 7.48 -0.38
C GLY A 125 0.00 8.95 0.05
N LEU A 126 -0.85 9.42 0.96
CA LEU A 126 -0.76 10.77 1.54
C LEU A 126 0.53 10.96 2.35
N MET A 127 0.99 9.94 3.07
CA MET A 127 2.26 10.00 3.78
C MET A 127 3.42 10.17 2.80
N HIS A 128 3.56 9.31 1.80
CA HIS A 128 4.66 9.38 0.84
C HIS A 128 4.67 10.68 0.04
N VAL A 129 3.52 11.05 -0.53
CA VAL A 129 3.39 12.27 -1.33
C VAL A 129 3.58 13.50 -0.45
N GLY A 130 2.98 13.53 0.74
CA GLY A 130 3.12 14.63 1.69
C GLY A 130 4.57 14.86 2.10
N LEU A 131 5.31 13.80 2.44
CA LEU A 131 6.72 13.87 2.78
C LEU A 131 7.57 14.27 1.56
N ALA A 132 7.28 13.74 0.37
CA ALA A 132 8.00 14.12 -0.85
C ALA A 132 7.85 15.60 -1.18
N LEU A 133 6.64 16.14 -1.02
CA LEU A 133 6.34 17.55 -1.24
C LEU A 133 6.99 18.45 -0.17
N ARG A 134 6.89 18.05 1.11
CA ARG A 134 7.49 18.77 2.24
C ARG A 134 9.01 18.87 2.10
N ASP A 135 9.64 17.75 1.81
CA ASP A 135 11.11 17.64 1.76
C ASP A 135 11.65 17.99 0.37
N ARG A 136 10.76 18.24 -0.60
CA ARG A 136 11.08 18.52 -2.01
C ARG A 136 12.02 17.47 -2.62
N ARG A 137 11.86 16.22 -2.19
CA ARG A 137 12.72 15.09 -2.53
C ARG A 137 11.88 13.85 -2.78
N TRP A 138 12.25 13.06 -3.77
CA TRP A 138 11.63 11.75 -3.97
C TRP A 138 11.92 10.83 -2.77
N ASN A 139 10.96 9.96 -2.45
CA ASN A 139 11.12 8.89 -1.46
C ASN A 139 10.57 7.55 -2.00
N PRO A 140 11.05 6.40 -1.47
CA PRO A 140 10.55 5.08 -1.85
C PRO A 140 9.04 5.01 -1.66
N GLY A 141 8.30 4.74 -2.74
CA GLY A 141 6.84 4.67 -2.73
C GLY A 141 6.13 5.93 -3.23
N ALA A 142 6.83 7.04 -3.46
CA ALA A 142 6.20 8.30 -3.88
C ALA A 142 5.53 8.24 -5.25
N ALA A 143 6.13 7.57 -6.25
CA ALA A 143 5.59 7.56 -7.61
C ALA A 143 4.32 6.71 -7.69
N SER A 144 4.38 5.48 -7.20
CA SER A 144 3.23 4.57 -7.09
C SER A 144 2.13 5.13 -6.19
N SER A 145 2.49 5.86 -5.13
CA SER A 145 1.50 6.55 -4.29
C SER A 145 0.73 7.61 -5.07
N ALA A 146 1.45 8.49 -5.78
CA ALA A 146 0.86 9.58 -6.54
C ALA A 146 0.05 9.08 -7.75
N LEU A 147 0.54 8.05 -8.44
CA LEU A 147 -0.03 7.58 -9.70
C LEU A 147 -1.07 6.47 -9.53
N LEU A 148 -0.96 5.66 -8.47
CA LEU A 148 -1.82 4.49 -8.26
C LEU A 148 -2.65 4.63 -6.98
N PHE A 149 -2.03 4.70 -5.79
CA PHE A 149 -2.78 4.68 -4.53
C PHE A 149 -3.77 5.84 -4.39
N LEU A 150 -3.34 7.08 -4.61
CA LEU A 150 -4.23 8.23 -4.43
C LEU A 150 -5.37 8.24 -5.46
N PRO A 151 -5.13 8.13 -6.79
CA PRO A 151 -6.20 8.14 -7.75
C PRO A 151 -7.16 6.95 -7.59
N LEU A 152 -6.61 5.74 -7.40
CA LEU A 152 -7.41 4.53 -7.22
C LEU A 152 -8.19 4.55 -5.91
N GLY A 153 -7.53 4.93 -4.81
CA GLY A 153 -8.12 4.97 -3.49
C GLY A 153 -9.27 5.97 -3.41
N VAL A 154 -9.05 7.21 -3.87
CA VAL A 154 -10.10 8.24 -3.91
C VAL A 154 -11.22 7.86 -4.87
N GLY A 155 -10.88 7.47 -6.09
CA GLY A 155 -11.88 7.06 -7.10
C GLY A 155 -12.69 5.85 -6.66
N GLY A 156 -12.04 4.86 -6.07
CA GLY A 156 -12.65 3.63 -5.55
C GLY A 156 -13.54 3.88 -4.34
N LEU A 157 -13.12 4.70 -3.38
CA LEU A 157 -13.96 5.11 -2.25
C LEU A 157 -15.20 5.87 -2.74
N ALA A 158 -15.03 6.76 -3.72
CA ALA A 158 -16.13 7.49 -4.32
C ALA A 158 -17.05 6.58 -5.14
N ALA A 159 -16.54 5.49 -5.70
CA ALA A 159 -17.34 4.44 -6.35
C ALA A 159 -18.16 3.66 -5.33
N ILE A 160 -17.54 3.19 -4.24
CA ILE A 160 -18.25 2.51 -3.14
C ILE A 160 -19.34 3.41 -2.54
N ALA A 161 -19.06 4.71 -2.36
CA ALA A 161 -20.03 5.66 -1.83
C ALA A 161 -21.30 5.78 -2.70
N ARG A 162 -21.18 5.59 -4.02
CA ARG A 162 -22.27 5.74 -4.99
C ARG A 162 -22.98 4.43 -5.33
N ASP A 163 -22.38 3.26 -5.04
CA ASP A 163 -23.02 1.97 -5.28
C ASP A 163 -24.17 1.71 -4.27
N PRO A 164 -25.33 1.20 -4.71
CA PRO A 164 -26.46 0.86 -3.83
C PRO A 164 -26.15 -0.14 -2.71
N ARG A 165 -25.18 -1.05 -2.89
CA ARG A 165 -24.71 -2.00 -1.86
C ARG A 165 -23.61 -1.41 -0.99
N GLY A 166 -23.03 -0.27 -1.37
CA GLY A 166 -22.02 0.44 -0.62
C GLY A 166 -22.63 1.54 0.25
N GLY A 167 -22.39 2.80 -0.14
CA GLY A 167 -22.86 3.98 0.57
C GLY A 167 -21.84 4.61 1.53
N ALA A 168 -22.29 5.63 2.26
CA ALA A 168 -21.40 6.44 3.10
C ALA A 168 -20.83 5.69 4.32
N ARG A 169 -21.57 4.72 4.89
CA ARG A 169 -21.15 4.02 6.10
C ARG A 169 -19.89 3.16 5.89
N PRO A 170 -19.81 2.27 4.87
CA PRO A 170 -18.58 1.56 4.56
C PRO A 170 -17.37 2.49 4.35
N VAL A 171 -17.58 3.61 3.64
CA VAL A 171 -16.53 4.60 3.39
C VAL A 171 -16.08 5.28 4.67
N ALA A 172 -16.99 5.70 5.55
CA ALA A 172 -16.64 6.32 6.83
C ALA A 172 -15.85 5.34 7.72
N VAL A 173 -16.26 4.07 7.78
CA VAL A 173 -15.50 3.04 8.51
C VAL A 173 -14.13 2.81 7.87
N GLY A 174 -14.06 2.72 6.54
CA GLY A 174 -12.79 2.58 5.82
C GLY A 174 -11.83 3.73 6.11
N LEU A 175 -12.31 4.98 6.03
CA LEU A 175 -11.53 6.18 6.36
C LEU A 175 -11.03 6.17 7.81
N ALA A 176 -11.87 5.73 8.76
CA ALA A 176 -11.45 5.57 10.15
C ALA A 176 -10.33 4.51 10.28
N VAL A 177 -10.42 3.39 9.57
CA VAL A 177 -9.37 2.36 9.53
C VAL A 177 -8.08 2.91 8.91
N GLY A 178 -8.16 3.61 7.78
CA GLY A 178 -6.98 4.21 7.14
C GLY A 178 -6.30 5.28 8.00
N ALA A 179 -7.09 6.12 8.68
CA ALA A 179 -6.55 7.09 9.63
C ALA A 179 -5.89 6.38 10.83
N ALA A 180 -6.54 5.35 11.38
CA ALA A 180 -6.01 4.57 12.48
C ALA A 180 -4.73 3.81 12.10
N SER A 181 -4.63 3.28 10.87
CA SER A 181 -3.42 2.60 10.40
C SER A 181 -2.25 3.57 10.28
N ALA A 182 -2.47 4.77 9.73
CA ALA A 182 -1.43 5.80 9.63
C ALA A 182 -0.97 6.26 11.01
N VAL A 183 -1.89 6.74 11.85
CA VAL A 183 -1.56 7.27 13.19
C VAL A 183 -0.99 6.16 14.08
N GLY A 184 -1.64 5.00 14.10
CA GLY A 184 -1.25 3.86 14.94
C GLY A 184 0.13 3.33 14.59
N THR A 185 0.48 3.22 13.29
CA THR A 185 1.81 2.77 12.88
C THR A 185 2.89 3.74 13.33
N PHE A 186 2.71 5.04 13.10
CA PHE A 186 3.67 6.05 13.55
C PHE A 186 3.85 6.06 15.07
N ALA A 187 2.73 6.02 15.81
CA ALA A 187 2.75 6.00 17.27
C ALA A 187 3.46 4.75 17.80
N ALA A 188 3.14 3.57 17.25
CA ALA A 188 3.77 2.31 17.62
C ALA A 188 5.28 2.31 17.34
N MET A 189 5.71 2.84 16.20
CA MET A 189 7.12 2.93 15.84
C MET A 189 7.88 3.90 16.75
N ARG A 190 7.33 5.07 17.05
CA ARG A 190 7.94 6.01 18.01
C ARG A 190 8.01 5.42 19.42
N ALA A 191 6.98 4.71 19.87
CA ALA A 191 6.99 4.04 21.17
C ALA A 191 8.02 2.90 21.23
N ARG A 192 8.21 2.15 20.13
CA ARG A 192 9.30 1.16 20.02
C ARG A 192 10.66 1.84 20.10
N LEU A 193 10.85 2.96 19.42
CA LEU A 193 12.11 3.71 19.44
C LEU A 193 12.45 4.24 20.85
N ALA A 194 11.46 4.80 21.57
CA ALA A 194 11.67 5.35 22.91
C ALA A 194 11.95 4.31 24.01
N ARG A 195 11.68 3.03 23.75
CA ARG A 195 11.95 1.92 24.68
C ARG A 195 13.33 1.28 24.48
N ARG A 196 14.14 1.81 23.56
CA ARG A 196 15.49 1.35 23.27
C ARG A 196 16.50 2.22 24.01
#